data_AF-A0A6V7M792-F1
#
_entry.id   AF-A0A6V7M792-F1
#
_cell.length_a   1.000
_cell.length_b   1.000
_cell.length_c   1.000
_cell.angle_alpha   90.00
_cell.angle_beta   90.00
_cell.angle_gamma   90.00
#
_symmetry.space_group_name_H-M   'P 1'
#
loop_
_entity.id
_entity.type
_entity.pdbx_description
1 polymer ?
#
loop_
_entity_poly.entity_id
_entity_poly.type
_entity_poly.pdbx_seq_one_letter_code
_entity_poly.pdbx_strand_id
1 'polypeptide(L)'
;DYHAILIYAPDERAVVYDLESALPFPTFFWKYATETFRSDEALRPEFHRRFRLVPASQYLQHFASNRCHMKREDGSWIKTPPDYPPISTP
;
A
#
# COMPACT_ATOMS: atom_id res chain seq x y z
N ASP A 1 2.03 11.35 1.96
CA ASP A 1 1.41 10.37 1.03
C ASP A 1 2.00 8.98 1.30
N TYR A 2 1.41 7.92 0.72
CA TYR A 2 1.90 6.53 0.85
C TYR A 2 1.28 5.62 -0.22
N HIS A 3 1.88 4.45 -0.44
CA HIS A 3 1.33 3.34 -1.24
C HIS A 3 1.18 2.10 -0.36
N ALA A 4 0.19 1.26 -0.64
CA ALA A 4 -0.05 0.03 0.10
C ALA A 4 -0.09 -1.16 -0.87
N ILE A 5 0.61 -2.23 -0.49
CA ILE A 5 0.67 -3.49 -1.23
C ILE A 5 0.43 -4.66 -0.26
N LEU A 6 -0.07 -5.78 -0.75
CA LEU A 6 -0.19 -7.00 0.03
C LEU A 6 0.94 -7.96 -0.33
N ILE A 7 1.65 -8.44 0.68
CA ILE A 7 2.61 -9.54 0.54
C ILE A 7 1.95 -10.82 1.07
N TYR A 8 1.90 -11.85 0.24
CA TYR A 8 1.45 -13.19 0.63
C TYR A 8 2.64 -14.15 0.58
N ALA A 9 2.96 -14.75 1.72
CA ALA A 9 4.10 -15.65 1.89
C ALA A 9 3.72 -16.82 2.83
N PRO A 10 2.93 -17.79 2.35
CA PRO A 10 2.58 -18.99 3.12
C PRO A 10 3.75 -19.99 3.22
N ASP A 11 4.71 -19.89 2.30
CA ASP A 11 5.94 -20.67 2.20
C ASP A 11 7.09 -19.77 1.69
N GLU A 12 8.18 -20.35 1.18
CA GLU A 12 9.34 -19.61 0.66
C GLU A 12 9.02 -18.77 -0.60
N ARG A 13 7.86 -18.96 -1.23
CA ARG A 13 7.44 -18.23 -2.44
C ARG A 13 6.53 -17.06 -2.07
N ALA A 14 7.16 -15.98 -1.65
CA ALA A 14 6.45 -14.72 -1.44
C ALA A 14 6.01 -14.09 -2.77
N VAL A 15 4.76 -13.63 -2.83
CA VAL A 15 4.21 -12.85 -3.95
C VAL A 15 3.61 -11.54 -3.45
N VAL A 16 3.60 -10.53 -4.32
CA VAL A 16 3.06 -9.19 -4.09
C VAL A 16 1.81 -9.01 -4.93
N TYR A 17 0.76 -8.52 -4.28
CA TYR A 17 -0.47 -8.03 -4.88
C TYR A 17 -0.44 -6.50 -4.79
N ASP A 18 -0.26 -5.85 -5.94
CA ASP A 18 -0.34 -4.41 -6.10
C ASP A 18 -1.29 -4.11 -7.26
N LEU A 19 -2.45 -3.53 -6.94
CA LEU A 19 -3.50 -3.25 -7.92
C LEU A 19 -3.13 -2.14 -8.92
N GLU A 20 -2.13 -1.31 -8.58
CA GLU A 20 -1.70 -0.18 -9.40
C GLU A 20 -0.44 -0.49 -10.23
N SER A 21 0.10 -1.71 -10.12
CA SER A 21 1.33 -2.09 -10.83
C SER A 21 1.07 -2.47 -12.29
N ALA A 22 2.00 -2.13 -13.17
CA ALA A 22 2.05 -2.67 -14.54
C ALA A 22 2.67 -4.08 -14.61
N LEU A 23 3.22 -4.60 -13.51
CA LEU A 23 3.72 -5.97 -13.42
C LEU A 23 2.55 -6.98 -13.33
N PRO A 24 2.79 -8.28 -13.58
CA PRO A 24 1.76 -9.30 -13.40
C PRO A 24 1.10 -9.26 -12.01
N PHE A 25 -0.17 -9.65 -11.93
CA PHE A 25 -0.91 -9.69 -10.66
C PHE A 25 -1.30 -11.13 -10.31
N PRO A 26 -0.69 -11.78 -9.29
CA PRO A 26 0.40 -11.28 -8.45
C PRO A 26 1.79 -11.38 -9.12
N THR A 27 2.78 -10.69 -8.56
CA THR A 27 4.20 -10.76 -8.98
C THR A 27 5.06 -11.37 -7.87
N PHE A 28 6.05 -12.19 -8.22
CA PHE A 28 7.02 -12.70 -7.24
C PHE A 28 7.72 -11.56 -6.50
N PHE A 29 7.88 -11.68 -5.17
CA PHE A 29 8.40 -10.60 -4.32
C PHE A 29 9.74 -10.06 -4.80
N TRP A 30 10.69 -10.93 -5.15
CA TRP A 30 12.01 -10.52 -5.64
C TRP A 30 11.89 -9.67 -6.91
N LYS A 31 11.06 -10.11 -7.87
CA LYS A 31 10.83 -9.42 -9.14
C LYS A 31 10.19 -8.05 -8.90
N TYR A 32 9.18 -8.01 -8.04
CA TYR A 32 8.50 -6.76 -7.68
C TYR A 32 9.51 -5.78 -7.07
N ALA A 33 10.26 -6.20 -6.05
CA ALA A 33 11.23 -5.34 -5.36
C ALA A 33 12.32 -4.81 -6.30
N THR A 34 12.84 -5.64 -7.21
CA THR A 34 13.88 -5.23 -8.16
C THR A 34 13.37 -4.29 -9.25
N GLU A 35 12.13 -4.46 -9.72
CA GLU A 35 11.62 -3.68 -10.85
C GLU A 35 10.90 -2.40 -10.42
N THR A 36 10.27 -2.38 -9.23
CA THR A 36 9.52 -1.21 -8.72
C THR A 36 10.38 -0.32 -7.83
N PHE A 37 11.00 -0.88 -6.79
CA PHE A 37 11.78 -0.09 -5.84
C PHE A 37 13.14 0.24 -6.44
N ARG A 38 13.95 -0.77 -6.79
CA ARG A 38 15.38 -0.58 -7.15
C ARG A 38 16.21 -0.03 -5.98
N SER A 39 17.50 0.25 -6.20
CA SER A 39 18.40 0.78 -5.16
C SER A 39 18.02 2.21 -4.74
N ASP A 40 18.11 2.51 -3.44
CA ASP A 40 17.98 3.87 -2.90
C ASP A 40 19.28 4.70 -3.09
N GLU A 41 20.39 4.09 -3.49
CA GLU A 41 21.69 4.78 -3.64
C GLU A 41 21.66 5.93 -4.67
N ALA A 42 20.81 5.79 -5.69
CA ALA A 42 20.61 6.82 -6.70
C ALA A 42 19.62 7.92 -6.26
N LEU A 43 18.98 7.76 -5.10
CA LEU A 43 17.99 8.70 -4.57
C LEU A 43 18.59 9.59 -3.49
N ARG A 44 18.12 10.84 -3.43
CA ARG A 44 18.42 11.73 -2.30
C ARG A 44 17.85 11.13 -1.01
N PRO A 45 18.50 11.25 0.15
CA PRO A 45 18.08 10.59 1.39
C PRO A 45 16.62 10.82 1.82
N GLU A 46 16.05 11.99 1.51
CA GLU A 46 14.64 12.31 1.78
C GLU A 46 13.64 11.50 0.95
N PHE A 47 14.08 10.88 -0.15
CA PHE A 47 13.27 10.02 -1.01
C PHE A 47 13.51 8.52 -0.75
N HIS A 48 14.36 8.17 0.22
CA HIS A 48 14.59 6.78 0.59
C HIS A 48 13.31 6.15 1.12
N ARG A 49 12.90 5.05 0.51
CA ARG A 49 11.61 4.43 0.87
C ARG A 49 11.73 3.75 2.22
N ARG A 50 10.66 3.82 2.99
CA ARG A 50 10.51 3.13 4.27
C ARG A 50 9.29 2.22 4.22
N PHE A 51 9.43 1.04 4.79
CA PHE A 51 8.37 0.03 4.77
C PHE A 51 7.86 -0.23 6.19
N ARG A 52 6.55 -0.14 6.38
CA ARG A 52 5.88 -0.60 7.60
C ARG A 52 5.23 -1.94 7.30
N LEU A 53 5.78 -3.02 7.82
CA LEU A 53 5.18 -4.35 7.71
C LEU A 53 4.13 -4.54 8.81
N VAL A 54 2.91 -4.90 8.41
CA VAL A 54 1.79 -5.17 9.33
C VAL A 54 1.18 -6.53 8.96
N PRO A 55 1.11 -7.49 9.90
CA PRO A 55 0.40 -8.74 9.66
C PRO A 55 -1.05 -8.51 9.24
N ALA A 56 -1.56 -9.28 8.28
CA ALA A 56 -2.90 -9.08 7.75
C ALA A 56 -3.99 -9.15 8.82
N SER A 57 -3.87 -10.06 9.79
CA SER A 57 -4.80 -10.16 10.93
C SER A 57 -4.81 -8.89 11.78
N GLN A 58 -3.64 -8.32 12.07
CA GLN A 58 -3.49 -7.07 12.81
C GLN A 58 -4.04 -5.87 12.01
N TYR A 59 -3.81 -5.84 10.70
CA TYR A 59 -4.37 -4.80 9.83
C TYR A 59 -5.90 -4.85 9.85
N LEU A 60 -6.51 -6.02 9.67
CA LEU A 60 -7.96 -6.18 9.70
C LEU A 60 -8.56 -5.82 11.07
N GLN A 61 -7.87 -6.12 12.16
CA GLN A 61 -8.35 -5.85 13.52
C GLN A 61 -8.27 -4.36 13.89
N HIS A 62 -7.26 -3.64 13.39
CA HIS A 62 -6.90 -2.31 13.89
C HIS A 62 -6.99 -1.18 12.86
N PHE A 63 -7.15 -1.48 11.57
CA PHE A 63 -7.23 -0.43 10.56
C PHE A 63 -8.57 0.30 10.60
N ALA A 64 -8.51 1.62 10.73
CA ALA A 64 -9.65 2.52 10.57
C ALA A 64 -9.24 3.73 9.74
N SER A 65 -10.15 4.21 8.89
CA SER A 65 -9.97 5.42 8.10
C SER A 65 -11.29 6.10 7.84
N ASN A 66 -11.46 7.30 8.40
CA ASN A 66 -12.61 8.18 8.14
C ASN A 66 -12.53 8.91 6.78
N ARG A 67 -11.47 8.66 5.99
CA ARG A 67 -11.22 9.23 4.65
C ARG A 67 -11.06 10.76 4.61
N CYS A 68 -10.98 11.46 5.73
CA CYS A 68 -10.90 12.93 5.74
C CYS A 68 -9.66 13.49 5.02
N HIS A 69 -8.56 12.75 5.00
CA HIS A 69 -7.35 13.13 4.25
C HIS A 69 -7.55 13.20 2.73
N MET A 70 -8.67 12.68 2.20
CA MET A 70 -9.03 12.74 0.79
C MET A 70 -10.02 13.88 0.46
N LYS A 71 -10.38 14.72 1.44
CA LYS A 71 -11.23 15.90 1.24
C LYS A 71 -10.36 17.15 1.07
N ARG A 72 -10.76 18.02 0.14
CA ARG A 72 -10.22 19.37 -0.01
C ARG A 72 -10.83 20.31 1.04
N GLU A 73 -10.25 21.51 1.16
CA GLU A 73 -10.74 22.54 2.08
C GLU A 73 -12.19 22.97 1.79
N ASP A 74 -12.59 22.95 0.52
CA ASP A 74 -13.98 23.24 0.09
C ASP A 74 -14.96 22.08 0.30
N GLY A 75 -14.49 20.94 0.86
CA GLY A 75 -15.27 19.75 1.12
C GLY A 75 -15.42 18.79 -0.07
N SER A 76 -14.92 19.13 -1.25
CA SER A 76 -14.92 18.24 -2.42
C SER A 76 -13.87 17.12 -2.29
N TRP A 77 -14.07 16.02 -3.02
CA TRP A 77 -13.17 14.86 -2.97
C TRP A 77 -11.98 15.01 -3.93
N ILE A 78 -10.78 14.63 -3.48
CA ILE A 78 -9.59 14.54 -4.34
C ILE A 78 -9.77 13.43 -5.38
N LYS A 79 -10.29 12.27 -4.95
CA LYS A 79 -10.75 11.15 -5.78
C LYS A 79 -12.05 10.60 -5.20
N THR A 80 -12.92 10.07 -6.07
CA THR A 80 -14.19 9.46 -5.64
C THR A 80 -13.92 8.37 -4.60
N PRO A 81 -14.53 8.43 -3.40
CA PRO A 81 -14.32 7.42 -2.39
C PRO A 81 -15.00 6.10 -2.79
N PRO A 82 -14.56 4.97 -2.23
CA PRO A 82 -15.30 3.72 -2.36
C PRO A 82 -16.75 3.86 -1.87
N ASP A 83 -17.67 3.14 -2.50
CA ASP A 83 -19.12 3.20 -2.28
C ASP A 83 -19.58 2.54 -0.96
N TYR A 84 -18.74 1.70 -0.34
CA TYR A 84 -18.98 1.17 0.99
C TYR A 84 -18.63 2.18 2.11
N PRO A 85 -19.22 2.06 3.31
CA PRO A 85 -18.91 2.92 4.45
C PRO A 85 -17.42 2.95 4.83
N PRO A 86 -16.91 4.03 5.46
CA PRO A 86 -15.55 4.06 5.97
C PRO A 86 -15.24 2.85 6.88
N ILE A 87 -14.05 2.26 6.73
CA ILE A 87 -13.61 1.17 7.60
C ILE A 87 -13.37 1.76 9.00
N SER A 88 -13.97 1.14 10.00
CA SER A 88 -13.86 1.55 11.41
C SER A 88 -13.67 0.33 12.30
N THR A 89 -13.05 0.55 13.44
CA THR A 89 -12.94 -0.42 14.53
C THR A 89 -13.87 0.01 15.68
N PRO A 90 -14.30 -0.93 16.55
CA PRO A 90 -15.01 -0.60 17.79
C PRO A 90 -14.25 0.39 18.68
#